data_AF-A0A938HRW6-F1
#
_entry.id   AF-A0A938HRW6-F1
#
_cell.length_a   1.000
_cell.length_b   1.000
_cell.length_c   1.000
_cell.angle_alpha   90.00
_cell.angle_beta   90.00
_cell.angle_gamma   90.00
#
_symmetry.space_group_name_H-M   'P 1'
#
loop_
_entity.id
_entity.type
_entity.pdbx_description
1 polymer ?
#
loop_
_entity_poly.entity_id
_entity_poly.type
_entity_poly.pdbx_seq_one_letter_code
_entity_poly.pdbx_strand_id
1 'polypeptide(L)'
;QQETNVLESLFFSVPGVALVVPGGRVLAFEFADEPEAAAQAGLVSPDGSGIGNKYIGWRDAPHFYARGRLVAIYQGDDRKMLYALEEALGPQFAGE
;
A
#
# COMPACT_ATOMS: atom_id res chain seq x y z
N GLN A 1 -11.90 -19.16 2.25
CA GLN A 1 -11.69 -17.70 2.31
C GLN A 1 -10.83 -17.31 1.13
N GLN A 2 -11.44 -16.88 0.03
CA GLN A 2 -10.73 -16.59 -1.22
C GLN A 2 -11.20 -15.28 -1.90
N GLU A 3 -12.23 -14.63 -1.34
CA GLU A 3 -12.83 -13.41 -1.91
C GLU A 3 -12.01 -12.13 -1.65
N THR A 4 -11.12 -12.13 -0.64
CA THR A 4 -10.35 -10.94 -0.26
C THR A 4 -9.25 -10.57 -1.27
N ASN A 5 -8.78 -11.52 -2.09
CA ASN A 5 -7.57 -11.34 -2.91
C ASN A 5 -7.80 -10.48 -4.17
N VAL A 6 -9.03 -10.46 -4.72
CA VAL A 6 -9.32 -9.75 -5.98
C VAL A 6 -9.57 -8.26 -5.74
N LEU A 7 -10.28 -7.91 -4.65
CA LEU A 7 -10.63 -6.52 -4.35
C LEU A 7 -9.41 -5.66 -4.00
N GLU A 8 -8.39 -6.27 -3.39
CA GLU A 8 -7.15 -5.60 -2.99
C GLU A 8 -6.23 -5.32 -4.17
N SER A 9 -6.26 -6.16 -5.19
CA SER A 9 -5.56 -5.90 -6.44
C SER A 9 -6.10 -4.65 -7.17
N LEU A 10 -7.31 -4.18 -6.82
CA LEU A 10 -8.01 -3.09 -7.51
C LEU A 10 -8.03 -1.78 -6.70
N PHE A 11 -7.12 -1.62 -5.73
CA PHE A 11 -7.01 -0.35 -5.00
C PHE A 11 -6.60 0.81 -5.90
N PHE A 12 -5.63 0.59 -6.78
CA PHE A 12 -5.16 1.56 -7.77
C PHE A 12 -5.56 1.17 -9.20
N SER A 13 -5.13 1.97 -10.19
CA SER A 13 -5.37 1.71 -11.62
C SER A 13 -4.71 0.44 -12.15
N VAL A 14 -3.68 -0.07 -11.47
CA VAL A 14 -2.92 -1.27 -11.81
C VAL A 14 -3.22 -2.41 -10.83
N PRO A 15 -3.11 -3.69 -11.27
CA PRO A 15 -3.25 -4.82 -10.37
C PRO A 15 -2.12 -4.85 -9.34
N GLY A 16 -2.48 -5.02 -8.07
CA GLY A 16 -1.52 -5.25 -6.99
C GLY A 16 -1.03 -6.69 -6.90
N VAL A 17 0.21 -6.87 -6.44
CA VAL A 17 0.78 -8.17 -6.05
C VAL A 17 0.85 -8.27 -4.54
N ALA A 18 0.26 -9.32 -3.97
CA ALA A 18 0.29 -9.58 -2.54
C ALA A 18 1.48 -10.47 -2.17
N LEU A 19 2.27 -10.03 -1.19
CA LEU A 19 3.39 -10.74 -0.60
C LEU A 19 3.08 -10.98 0.87
N VAL A 20 3.10 -12.25 1.30
CA VAL A 20 3.01 -12.59 2.72
C VAL A 20 4.39 -12.39 3.33
N VAL A 21 4.45 -11.59 4.40
CA VAL A 21 5.68 -11.26 5.12
C VAL A 21 5.51 -11.57 6.61
N PRO A 22 6.60 -11.66 7.39
CA PRO A 22 6.46 -11.73 8.83
C PRO A 22 5.61 -10.56 9.36
N GLY A 23 4.62 -10.89 10.20
CA GLY A 23 3.77 -9.89 10.84
C GLY A 23 2.73 -9.24 9.95
N GLY A 24 2.50 -9.70 8.72
CA GLY A 24 1.41 -9.18 7.89
C GLY A 24 1.54 -9.50 6.41
N ARG A 25 1.17 -8.53 5.58
CA ARG A 25 1.30 -8.62 4.12
C ARG A 25 1.64 -7.28 3.50
N VAL A 26 2.35 -7.33 2.39
CA VAL A 26 2.62 -6.17 1.54
C VAL A 26 1.84 -6.32 0.24
N LEU A 27 1.09 -5.29 -0.14
CA LEU A 27 0.55 -5.14 -1.48
C LEU A 27 1.46 -4.17 -2.25
N ALA A 28 1.99 -4.61 -3.40
CA ALA A 28 2.86 -3.81 -4.24
C ALA A 28 2.19 -3.52 -5.59
N PHE A 29 2.23 -2.26 -6.01
CA PHE A 29 1.64 -1.75 -7.24
C PHE A 29 2.72 -1.03 -8.04
N GLU A 30 3.10 -1.59 -9.19
CA GLU A 30 4.07 -0.98 -10.09
C GLU A 30 3.35 -0.33 -11.28
N PHE A 31 3.60 0.96 -11.48
CA PHE A 31 3.00 1.77 -12.52
C PHE A 31 3.91 1.88 -13.74
N ALA A 32 3.36 2.40 -14.84
CA ALA A 32 4.14 2.59 -16.07
C ALA A 32 5.31 3.58 -15.83
N ASP A 33 5.04 4.64 -15.09
CA ASP A 33 5.98 5.70 -14.75
C ASP A 33 5.74 6.31 -13.36
N GLU A 34 6.68 7.15 -12.93
CA GLU A 34 6.68 7.79 -11.60
C GLU A 34 5.56 8.85 -11.46
N PRO A 35 5.27 9.70 -12.46
CA PRO A 35 4.11 10.59 -12.40
C PRO A 35 2.79 9.87 -12.17
N GLU A 36 2.56 8.71 -12.80
CA GLU A 36 1.36 7.91 -12.58
C GLU A 36 1.30 7.36 -11.14
N ALA A 37 2.42 6.81 -10.64
CA ALA A 37 2.51 6.33 -9.26
C ALA A 37 2.22 7.45 -8.24
N ALA A 38 2.79 8.64 -8.46
CA ALA A 38 2.55 9.81 -7.62
C ALA A 38 1.09 10.29 -7.65
N ALA A 39 0.47 10.30 -8.84
CA ALA A 39 -0.93 10.66 -8.99
C ALA A 39 -1.86 9.69 -8.25
N GLN A 40 -1.56 8.39 -8.31
CA GLN A 40 -2.33 7.34 -7.64
C GLN A 40 -2.11 7.36 -6.12
N ALA A 41 -0.87 7.55 -5.65
CA ALA A 41 -0.55 7.75 -4.24
C ALA A 41 -1.27 8.98 -3.65
N GLY A 42 -1.42 10.06 -4.44
CA GLY A 42 -2.14 11.26 -4.04
C GLY A 42 -3.65 11.07 -3.84
N LEU A 43 -4.22 9.91 -4.22
CA LEU A 43 -5.61 9.56 -3.93
C LEU A 43 -5.79 9.04 -2.50
N VAL A 44 -4.71 8.67 -1.81
CA VAL A 44 -4.77 8.10 -0.46
C VAL A 44 -5.01 9.22 0.55
N SER A 45 -5.97 9.03 1.44
CA SER A 45 -6.21 9.96 2.55
C SER A 45 -5.04 9.91 3.55
N PRO A 46 -4.77 10.97 4.33
CA PRO A 46 -3.64 10.99 5.27
C PRO A 46 -3.63 9.84 6.27
N ASP A 47 -4.80 9.39 6.72
CA ASP A 47 -4.99 8.25 7.64
C ASP A 47 -5.01 6.88 6.92
N GLY A 48 -4.86 6.86 5.60
CA GLY A 48 -4.86 5.63 4.80
C GLY A 48 -6.23 4.94 4.66
N SER A 49 -7.30 5.48 5.24
CA SER A 49 -8.63 4.84 5.23
C SER A 49 -9.37 4.98 3.88
N GLY A 50 -9.00 5.97 3.08
CA GLY A 50 -9.57 6.26 1.77
C GLY A 50 -8.54 6.15 0.65
N ILE A 51 -8.96 5.61 -0.50
CA ILE A 51 -8.22 5.66 -1.76
C ILE A 51 -9.17 6.17 -2.85
N GLY A 52 -9.07 7.46 -3.17
CA GLY A 52 -9.99 8.15 -4.06
C GLY A 52 -11.41 8.18 -3.48
N ASN A 53 -12.36 7.52 -4.15
CA ASN A 53 -13.74 7.40 -3.69
C ASN A 53 -14.03 6.09 -2.92
N LYS A 54 -13.00 5.28 -2.66
CA LYS A 54 -13.11 3.98 -1.98
C LYS A 54 -12.76 4.17 -0.52
N TYR A 55 -13.60 3.65 0.37
CA TYR A 55 -13.30 3.53 1.79
C TYR A 55 -12.88 2.10 2.11
N ILE A 56 -11.76 1.93 2.80
CA ILE A 56 -11.18 0.62 3.09
C ILE A 56 -11.30 0.32 4.59
N GLY A 57 -12.05 -0.72 4.91
CA GLY A 57 -12.13 -1.26 6.26
C GLY A 57 -10.96 -2.17 6.55
N TRP A 58 -9.80 -1.59 6.85
CA TRP A 58 -8.59 -2.34 7.15
C TRP A 58 -8.78 -3.26 8.36
N ARG A 59 -8.26 -4.49 8.28
CA ARG A 59 -8.22 -5.41 9.42
C ARG A 59 -7.06 -5.06 10.37
N ASP A 60 -5.92 -4.73 9.77
CA ASP A 60 -4.65 -4.40 10.42
C ASP A 60 -4.24 -3.00 9.94
N ALA A 61 -3.44 -2.27 10.73
CA ALA A 61 -3.04 -0.90 10.41
C ALA A 61 -2.39 -0.82 9.01
N PRO A 62 -2.84 0.09 8.13
CA PRO A 62 -2.23 0.28 6.83
C PRO A 62 -1.07 1.26 6.91
N HIS A 63 0.04 0.93 6.27
CA HIS A 63 1.22 1.79 6.14
C HIS A 63 1.56 1.94 4.66
N PHE A 64 1.49 3.17 4.14
CA PHE A 64 1.68 3.45 2.72
C PHE A 64 3.06 4.04 2.42
N TYR A 65 3.72 3.50 1.40
CA TYR A 65 5.05 3.91 0.94
C TYR A 65 5.05 4.11 -0.58
N ALA A 66 5.89 5.01 -1.09
CA ALA A 66 6.03 5.23 -2.52
C ALA A 66 7.47 5.56 -2.91
N ARG A 67 7.99 4.94 -3.98
CA ARG A 67 9.32 5.22 -4.53
C ARG A 67 9.35 5.01 -6.04
N GLY A 68 9.65 6.07 -6.79
CA GLY A 68 9.64 6.02 -8.25
C GLY A 68 8.28 5.54 -8.77
N ARG A 69 8.26 4.40 -9.46
CA ARG A 69 7.04 3.81 -10.04
C ARG A 69 6.28 2.86 -9.11
N LEU A 70 6.71 2.71 -7.87
CA LEU A 70 6.14 1.74 -6.92
C LEU A 70 5.32 2.45 -5.86
N VAL A 71 4.12 1.93 -5.58
CA VAL A 71 3.37 2.18 -4.35
C VAL A 71 3.21 0.87 -3.61
N ALA A 72 3.47 0.89 -2.30
CA ALA A 72 3.34 -0.28 -1.44
C ALA A 72 2.41 0.02 -0.26
N ILE A 73 1.63 -0.98 0.15
CA ILE A 73 0.79 -0.95 1.35
C ILE A 73 1.20 -2.13 2.21
N TYR A 74 1.77 -1.87 3.38
CA TYR A 74 1.94 -2.88 4.40
C TYR A 74 0.74 -2.87 5.33
N GLN A 75 0.19 -4.05 5.62
CA GLN A 75 -0.93 -4.22 6.55
C GLN A 75 -0.42 -5.04 7.74
N GLY A 76 -0.15 -4.36 8.85
CA GLY A 76 0.43 -4.93 10.07
C GLY A 76 1.45 -3.99 10.73
N ASP A 77 1.87 -4.32 11.96
CA ASP A 77 2.67 -3.44 12.81
C ASP A 77 4.06 -4.01 13.18
N ASP A 78 4.59 -4.97 12.42
CA ASP A 78 5.92 -5.52 12.73
C ASP A 78 6.99 -4.44 12.51
N ARG A 79 7.63 -4.03 13.60
CA ARG A 79 8.60 -2.92 13.60
C ARG A 79 9.76 -3.18 12.64
N LYS A 80 10.23 -4.43 12.49
CA LYS A 80 11.34 -4.72 11.57
C LYS A 80 10.89 -4.54 10.13
N MET A 81 9.65 -4.92 9.81
CA MET A 81 9.07 -4.71 8.50
C MET A 81 8.89 -3.22 8.19
N LEU A 82 8.36 -2.44 9.14
CA LEU A 82 8.22 -0.99 9.00
C LEU A 82 9.56 -0.31 8.72
N TYR A 83 10.60 -0.64 9.49
CA TYR A 83 11.95 -0.11 9.27
C TYR A 83 12.52 -0.52 7.91
N ALA A 84 12.38 -1.79 7.52
CA ALA A 84 12.90 -2.27 6.24
C ALA A 84 12.20 -1.61 5.03
N LEU A 85 10.90 -1.38 5.11
CA LEU A 85 10.14 -0.67 4.07
C LEU A 85 10.54 0.80 4.01
N GLU A 86 10.72 1.44 5.16
CA GLU A 86 11.17 2.84 5.21
C GLU A 86 12.57 3.01 4.62
N GLU A 87 13.51 2.12 4.91
CA GLU A 87 14.86 2.16 4.31
C GLU A 87 14.83 1.90 2.79
N ALA A 88 13.94 1.01 2.32
CA ALA A 88 13.88 0.62 0.92
C ALA A 88 13.10 1.62 0.05
N LEU A 89 12.00 2.17 0.56
CA LEU A 89 11.02 2.95 -0.19
C LEU A 89 10.95 4.41 0.25
N GLY A 90 11.59 4.78 1.36
CA GLY A 90 11.46 6.11 1.96
C GLY A 90 10.35 6.16 3.01
N PRO A 91 10.10 7.34 3.61
CA PRO A 91 9.17 7.48 4.73
C PRO A 91 7.75 7.08 4.34
N GLN A 92 7.01 6.56 5.33
CA GLN A 92 5.58 6.38 5.22
C GLN A 92 4.92 7.73 4.88
N PHE A 93 4.00 7.74 3.92
CA PHE A 93 3.31 8.97 3.48
C PHE A 93 1.85 9.06 3.94
N ALA A 94 1.24 7.92 4.30
CA ALA A 94 -0.13 7.84 4.81
C ALA A 94 -0.32 6.58 5.67
N GLY A 95 -1.34 6.58 6.52
CA GLY A 95 -1.65 5.47 7.44
C GLY A 95 -1.41 5.81 8.90
N GLU A 96 -1.34 4.77 9.74
CA GLU A 96 -1.00 4.88 11.18
C GLU A 96 0.47 4.57 11.49
#